data_AF-A0A7K3GGT7-F1
#
_entry.id   AF-A0A7K3GGT7-F1
#
_cell.length_a   1.000
_cell.length_b   1.000
_cell.length_c   1.000
_cell.angle_alpha   90.00
_cell.angle_beta   90.00
_cell.angle_gamma   90.00
#
_symmetry.space_group_name_H-M   'P 1'
#
loop_
_entity.id
_entity.type
_entity.pdbx_description
1 polymer ?
#
loop_
_entity_poly.entity_id
_entity_poly.type
_entity_poly.pdbx_seq_one_letter_code
_entity_poly.pdbx_strand_id
1 'polypeptide(L)'
;VFGTVLLGRMNAGAGAERIPGPFMNTLPVRMDVADTDVVGAVRAMQAQLAGLLVHEHAPLALAQKASAVSASAPLFTSLLNYRHGRRGADVPSDQSRHQLNGVEMVYSRESTNYPLAVSVDDLETGFAITTDVVAPEDPHLVCQLLHTVIDNLTEELEAGSRTPLRAVEVLAPSGRERVLVEWNDTERAVSEETVVGLFERRVVRDPGAVAVEQGGVGVSYGELNARANRLARVLVGEGVGAECVVAVSLERSVDLVVALLAVWKAGGAYVPVDPGWPAARVGVVLGDCGVRVAVADVGSGGGVFGRVAGECGVRVVGVGAGV
;
A
#
# COMPACT_ATOMS: atom_id res chain seq x y z
N VAL A 1 4.58 -17.48 -6.86
CA VAL A 1 4.74 -18.96 -6.78
C VAL A 1 3.47 -19.52 -6.18
N PHE A 2 2.90 -20.56 -6.76
CA PHE A 2 1.72 -21.25 -6.24
C PHE A 2 1.94 -22.76 -6.33
N GLY A 3 1.20 -23.55 -5.55
CA GLY A 3 1.22 -25.01 -5.65
C GLY A 3 0.24 -25.49 -6.72
N THR A 4 0.61 -26.52 -7.46
CA THR A 4 -0.33 -27.25 -8.32
C THR A 4 -0.44 -28.71 -7.87
N VAL A 5 -1.64 -29.28 -7.98
CA VAL A 5 -1.90 -30.68 -7.63
C VAL A 5 -1.67 -31.57 -8.84
N LEU A 6 -0.82 -32.58 -8.68
CA LEU A 6 -0.56 -33.63 -9.66
C LEU A 6 -1.19 -34.93 -9.18
N LEU A 7 -1.78 -35.69 -10.10
CA LEU A 7 -2.43 -36.97 -9.79
C LEU A 7 -1.47 -38.03 -9.26
N GLY A 8 -0.18 -37.96 -9.63
CA GLY A 8 0.86 -38.93 -9.24
C GLY A 8 0.57 -40.36 -9.71
N ARG A 9 -0.24 -40.49 -10.77
CA ARG A 9 -0.71 -41.77 -11.34
C ARG A 9 -0.38 -41.92 -12.82
N MET A 10 0.13 -40.87 -13.49
CA MET A 10 0.33 -40.91 -14.93
C MET A 10 1.42 -41.90 -15.34
N ASN A 11 2.43 -42.11 -14.48
CA ASN A 11 3.50 -43.09 -14.68
C ASN A 11 3.39 -44.35 -13.78
N ALA A 12 2.26 -44.57 -13.10
CA ALA A 12 2.13 -45.66 -12.11
C ALA A 12 1.84 -47.06 -12.71
N GLY A 13 1.81 -47.19 -14.04
CA GLY A 13 1.58 -48.46 -14.74
C GLY A 13 0.10 -48.87 -14.83
N ALA A 14 -0.19 -49.91 -15.62
CA ALA A 14 -1.55 -50.40 -15.82
C ALA A 14 -2.15 -50.95 -14.51
N GLY A 15 -3.32 -50.44 -14.08
CA GLY A 15 -4.01 -50.86 -12.86
C GLY A 15 -3.87 -49.89 -11.68
N ALA A 16 -3.03 -48.85 -11.79
CA ALA A 16 -2.87 -47.83 -10.74
C ALA A 16 -4.13 -47.01 -10.47
N GLU A 17 -5.04 -46.92 -11.45
CA GLU A 17 -6.34 -46.26 -11.33
C GLU A 17 -7.27 -46.96 -10.31
N ARG A 18 -7.00 -48.24 -10.00
CA ARG A 18 -7.82 -49.09 -9.13
C ARG A 18 -7.28 -49.24 -7.72
N ILE A 19 -6.13 -48.64 -7.40
CA ILE A 19 -5.49 -48.75 -6.08
C ILE A 19 -5.94 -47.59 -5.19
N PRO A 20 -6.62 -47.86 -4.05
CA PRO A 20 -6.86 -46.84 -3.03
C PRO A 20 -5.54 -46.41 -2.37
N GLY A 21 -5.26 -45.11 -2.32
CA GLY A 21 -4.04 -44.58 -1.66
C GLY A 21 -3.77 -43.10 -1.97
N PRO A 22 -2.90 -42.43 -1.19
CA PRO A 22 -2.53 -41.03 -1.42
C PRO A 22 -1.50 -40.93 -2.55
N PHE A 23 -1.97 -40.84 -3.79
CA PHE A 23 -1.10 -40.62 -4.96
C PHE A 23 -0.96 -39.14 -5.33
N MET A 24 -1.86 -38.28 -4.83
CA MET A 24 -1.80 -36.84 -5.11
C MET A 24 -0.53 -36.24 -4.52
N ASN A 25 0.16 -35.46 -5.35
CA ASN A 25 1.34 -34.71 -4.95
C ASN A 25 1.14 -33.23 -5.27
N THR A 26 1.79 -32.35 -4.52
CA THR A 26 1.74 -30.91 -4.77
C THR A 26 3.14 -30.40 -5.05
N LEU A 27 3.33 -29.73 -6.19
CA LEU A 27 4.63 -29.16 -6.57
C LEU A 27 4.53 -27.65 -6.81
N PRO A 28 5.59 -26.90 -6.52
CA PRO A 28 5.61 -25.46 -6.73
C PRO A 28 5.70 -25.10 -8.23
N VAL A 29 4.88 -24.15 -8.64
CA VAL A 29 4.91 -23.48 -9.94
C VAL A 29 5.32 -22.03 -9.72
N ARG A 30 6.25 -21.55 -10.55
CA ARG A 30 6.77 -20.18 -10.52
C ARG A 30 6.62 -19.56 -11.88
N MET A 31 5.93 -18.43 -11.95
CA MET A 31 5.77 -17.65 -13.15
C MET A 31 6.43 -16.29 -12.96
N ASP A 32 7.15 -15.83 -13.98
CA ASP A 32 7.59 -14.45 -14.09
C ASP A 32 6.52 -13.65 -14.86
N VAL A 33 6.15 -12.48 -14.35
CA VAL A 33 5.08 -11.63 -14.88
C VAL A 33 5.60 -10.28 -15.41
N ALA A 34 6.87 -9.94 -15.18
CA ALA A 34 7.38 -8.60 -15.43
C ALA A 34 7.57 -8.31 -16.92
N ASP A 35 8.09 -9.28 -17.68
CA ASP A 35 8.59 -9.08 -19.05
C ASP A 35 8.08 -10.11 -20.06
N THR A 36 6.79 -10.44 -19.97
CA THR A 36 6.13 -11.34 -20.94
C THR A 36 4.84 -10.75 -21.46
N ASP A 37 4.52 -11.05 -22.72
CA ASP A 37 3.17 -10.90 -23.27
C ASP A 37 2.29 -12.09 -22.84
N VAL A 38 0.98 -11.96 -23.02
CA VAL A 38 -0.02 -12.99 -22.66
C VAL A 38 0.30 -14.34 -23.32
N VAL A 39 0.64 -14.34 -24.61
CA VAL A 39 0.96 -15.58 -25.36
C VAL A 39 2.24 -16.24 -24.81
N GLY A 40 3.29 -15.46 -24.57
CA GLY A 40 4.53 -15.93 -23.99
C GLY A 40 4.33 -16.52 -22.60
N ALA A 41 3.47 -15.89 -21.79
CA ALA A 41 3.08 -16.33 -20.47
C ALA A 41 2.41 -17.71 -20.49
N VAL A 42 1.42 -17.91 -21.37
CA VAL A 42 0.74 -19.21 -21.53
C VAL A 42 1.71 -20.29 -21.98
N ARG A 43 2.58 -20.00 -22.97
CA ARG A 43 3.59 -20.96 -23.46
C ARG A 43 4.61 -21.33 -22.37
N ALA A 44 5.08 -20.35 -21.61
CA ALA A 44 6.00 -20.58 -20.50
C ALA A 44 5.35 -21.45 -19.41
N MET A 45 4.09 -21.17 -19.07
CA MET A 45 3.33 -21.97 -18.12
C MET A 45 3.13 -23.42 -18.62
N GLN A 46 2.73 -23.59 -19.89
CA GLN A 46 2.59 -24.92 -20.50
C GLN A 46 3.91 -25.71 -20.44
N ALA A 47 5.03 -25.09 -20.85
CA ALA A 47 6.33 -25.74 -20.83
C ALA A 47 6.75 -26.16 -19.41
N GLN A 48 6.50 -25.29 -18.42
CA GLN A 48 6.81 -25.58 -17.03
C GLN A 48 5.93 -26.70 -16.45
N LEU A 49 4.62 -26.70 -16.71
CA LEU A 49 3.72 -27.77 -16.28
C LEU A 49 4.10 -29.11 -16.91
N ALA A 50 4.46 -29.12 -18.20
CA ALA A 50 4.95 -30.33 -18.87
C ALA A 50 6.26 -30.85 -18.25
N GLY A 51 7.19 -29.96 -17.90
CA GLY A 51 8.42 -30.32 -17.19
C GLY A 51 8.16 -30.89 -15.79
N LEU A 52 7.16 -30.37 -15.07
CA LEU A 52 6.77 -30.85 -13.75
C LEU A 52 6.21 -32.28 -13.77
N LEU A 53 5.56 -32.72 -14.85
CA LEU A 53 5.03 -34.08 -14.97
C LEU A 53 6.12 -35.16 -14.85
N VAL A 54 7.35 -34.87 -15.31
CA VAL A 54 8.51 -35.78 -15.17
C VAL A 54 8.90 -35.98 -13.70
N HIS A 55 8.51 -35.04 -12.83
CA HIS A 55 8.80 -35.03 -11.41
C HIS A 55 7.56 -35.28 -10.55
N GLU A 56 6.47 -35.83 -11.09
CA GLU A 56 5.18 -35.96 -10.38
C GLU A 56 5.27 -36.74 -9.05
N HIS A 57 6.28 -37.59 -8.87
CA HIS A 57 6.52 -38.35 -7.64
C HIS A 57 7.52 -37.70 -6.66
N ALA A 58 8.13 -36.57 -7.02
CA ALA A 58 9.09 -35.89 -6.15
C ALA A 58 8.38 -35.29 -4.94
N PRO A 59 8.78 -35.62 -3.69
CA PRO A 59 8.11 -35.08 -2.51
C PRO A 59 8.27 -33.56 -2.42
N LEU A 60 7.21 -32.83 -2.01
CA LEU A 60 7.29 -31.38 -1.76
C LEU A 60 8.42 -31.00 -0.79
N ALA A 61 8.67 -31.84 0.22
CA ALA A 61 9.77 -31.64 1.16
C ALA A 61 11.17 -31.64 0.49
N LEU A 62 11.34 -32.38 -0.61
CA LEU A 62 12.57 -32.35 -1.40
C LEU A 62 12.70 -31.01 -2.13
N ALA A 63 11.62 -30.51 -2.73
CA ALA A 63 11.60 -29.18 -3.34
C ALA A 63 11.88 -28.08 -2.31
N GLN A 64 11.37 -28.19 -1.09
CA GLN A 64 11.64 -27.23 -0.01
C GLN A 64 13.12 -27.25 0.40
N LYS A 65 13.71 -28.43 0.59
CA LYS A 65 15.15 -28.59 0.90
C LYS A 65 16.06 -28.07 -0.22
N ALA A 66 15.64 -28.22 -1.48
CA ALA A 66 16.38 -27.74 -2.63
C ALA A 66 16.21 -26.22 -2.86
N SER A 67 15.27 -25.58 -2.15
CA SER A 67 15.05 -24.14 -2.23
C SER A 67 15.98 -23.38 -1.29
N ALA A 68 16.19 -22.08 -1.57
CA ALA A 68 16.84 -21.15 -0.65
C ALA A 68 15.88 -20.58 0.41
N VAL A 69 14.64 -21.09 0.50
CA VAL A 69 13.62 -20.61 1.44
C VAL A 69 13.85 -21.25 2.81
N SER A 70 13.68 -20.47 3.88
CA SER A 70 13.76 -20.99 5.25
C SER A 70 12.81 -22.17 5.45
N ALA A 71 13.26 -23.21 6.16
CA ALA A 71 12.44 -24.38 6.46
C ALA A 71 11.16 -24.05 7.26
N SER A 72 11.15 -22.92 7.98
CA SER A 72 9.99 -22.44 8.73
C SER A 72 8.96 -21.69 7.87
N ALA A 73 9.30 -21.36 6.62
CA ALA A 73 8.41 -20.64 5.71
C ALA A 73 7.86 -21.59 4.63
N PRO A 74 6.56 -21.50 4.28
CA PRO A 74 6.00 -22.30 3.20
C PRO A 74 6.55 -21.84 1.84
N LEU A 75 6.73 -22.77 0.90
CA LEU A 75 7.16 -22.44 -0.48
C LEU A 75 6.11 -21.62 -1.25
N PHE A 76 4.84 -21.80 -0.91
CA PHE A 76 3.70 -21.08 -1.46
C PHE A 76 2.53 -21.12 -0.48
N THR A 77 1.68 -20.11 -0.55
CA THR A 77 0.47 -19.95 0.28
C THR A 77 -0.82 -20.07 -0.53
N SER A 78 -0.70 -20.27 -1.85
CA SER A 78 -1.82 -20.41 -2.76
C SER A 78 -1.73 -21.73 -3.51
N LEU A 79 -2.85 -22.42 -3.67
CA LEU A 79 -2.98 -23.67 -4.40
C LEU A 79 -3.91 -23.48 -5.61
N LEU A 80 -3.52 -23.98 -6.77
CA LEU A 80 -4.37 -24.09 -7.95
C LEU A 80 -4.54 -25.57 -8.31
N ASN A 81 -5.78 -26.05 -8.25
CA ASN A 81 -6.16 -27.41 -8.58
C ASN A 81 -7.03 -27.42 -9.83
N TYR A 82 -6.56 -28.06 -10.91
CA TYR A 82 -7.35 -28.23 -12.12
C TYR A 82 -7.83 -29.68 -12.20
N ARG A 83 -9.14 -29.88 -12.25
CA ARG A 83 -9.77 -31.20 -12.26
C ARG A 83 -10.55 -31.36 -13.56
N HIS A 84 -10.23 -32.42 -14.28
CA HIS A 84 -11.02 -32.86 -15.41
C HIS A 84 -12.00 -33.93 -14.93
N GLY A 85 -13.30 -33.69 -15.05
CA GLY A 85 -14.32 -34.60 -14.55
C GLY A 85 -15.58 -34.54 -15.40
N ARG A 86 -16.12 -35.69 -15.78
CA ARG A 86 -17.42 -35.81 -16.45
C ARG A 86 -18.55 -35.43 -15.48
N ARG A 87 -18.74 -34.13 -15.25
CA ARG A 87 -19.91 -33.55 -14.58
C ARG A 87 -20.70 -32.80 -15.65
N GLY A 88 -21.67 -33.47 -16.25
CA GLY A 88 -22.67 -32.79 -17.07
C GLY A 88 -23.49 -31.85 -16.19
N ALA A 89 -23.67 -30.60 -16.63
CA ALA A 89 -24.23 -29.49 -15.87
C ALA A 89 -25.76 -29.56 -15.60
N ASP A 90 -26.39 -30.74 -15.68
CA ASP A 90 -27.86 -30.87 -15.61
C ASP A 90 -28.38 -32.11 -14.86
N VAL A 91 -27.62 -32.61 -13.87
CA VAL A 91 -28.07 -33.74 -13.04
C VAL A 91 -28.22 -33.28 -11.58
N PRO A 92 -29.43 -33.36 -10.98
CA PRO A 92 -29.61 -33.16 -9.55
C PRO A 92 -28.66 -34.08 -8.78
N SER A 93 -28.25 -33.63 -7.60
CA SER A 93 -27.14 -34.05 -6.74
C SER A 93 -26.98 -35.55 -6.35
N ASP A 94 -27.31 -36.52 -7.21
CA ASP A 94 -27.32 -37.94 -6.81
C ASP A 94 -26.69 -38.95 -7.80
N GLN A 95 -26.35 -38.60 -9.05
CA GLN A 95 -26.06 -39.65 -10.07
C GLN A 95 -24.85 -39.48 -11.00
N SER A 96 -23.83 -38.68 -10.65
CA SER A 96 -22.58 -38.62 -11.46
C SER A 96 -21.38 -38.99 -10.61
N ARG A 97 -21.31 -40.26 -10.26
CA ARG A 97 -20.29 -40.80 -9.38
C ARG A 97 -19.41 -41.72 -10.21
N HIS A 98 -18.10 -41.53 -10.13
CA HIS A 98 -17.17 -42.64 -10.26
C HIS A 98 -17.47 -43.64 -9.13
N GLN A 99 -18.56 -44.40 -9.26
CA GLN A 99 -18.89 -45.50 -8.38
C GLN A 99 -17.88 -46.60 -8.71
N LEU A 100 -16.91 -46.79 -7.82
CA LEU A 100 -16.50 -48.15 -7.53
C LEU A 100 -17.80 -48.91 -7.24
N ASN A 101 -18.11 -49.95 -8.03
CA ASN A 101 -19.35 -50.71 -7.86
C ASN A 101 -19.53 -51.09 -6.38
N GLY A 102 -20.64 -50.65 -5.77
CA GLY A 102 -20.94 -50.86 -4.35
C GLY A 102 -20.46 -49.77 -3.38
N VAL A 103 -19.98 -48.61 -3.87
CA VAL A 103 -19.54 -47.48 -3.01
C VAL A 103 -20.42 -46.24 -3.18
N GLU A 104 -21.16 -45.92 -2.13
CA GLU A 104 -21.90 -44.67 -1.96
C GLU A 104 -21.04 -43.64 -1.19
N MET A 105 -21.16 -42.36 -1.56
CA MET A 105 -20.39 -41.22 -1.03
C MET A 105 -21.48 -40.38 -0.42
N VAL A 106 -21.53 -40.49 0.89
CA VAL A 106 -22.49 -39.85 1.76
C VAL A 106 -22.08 -38.39 2.00
N TYR A 107 -20.77 -38.13 2.02
CA TYR A 107 -20.22 -36.81 2.32
C TYR A 107 -18.81 -36.68 1.75
N SER A 108 -18.49 -35.52 1.19
CA SER A 108 -17.12 -35.12 0.84
C SER A 108 -16.85 -33.75 1.42
N ARG A 109 -15.71 -33.61 2.09
CA ARG A 109 -15.18 -32.32 2.53
C ARG A 109 -13.72 -32.26 2.16
N GLU A 110 -13.41 -31.38 1.22
CA GLU A 110 -12.03 -31.01 0.95
C GLU A 110 -11.61 -29.96 1.99
N SER A 111 -10.40 -30.10 2.52
CA SER A 111 -9.81 -29.12 3.43
C SER A 111 -8.43 -28.79 2.90
N THR A 112 -8.18 -27.49 2.75
CA THR A 112 -6.88 -26.97 2.33
C THR A 112 -6.11 -26.45 3.54
N ASN A 113 -4.80 -26.68 3.56
CA ASN A 113 -3.87 -26.07 4.52
C ASN A 113 -3.29 -24.76 3.99
N TYR A 114 -3.74 -24.29 2.81
CA TYR A 114 -3.27 -23.08 2.17
C TYR A 114 -4.28 -21.94 2.38
N PRO A 115 -3.82 -20.72 2.72
CA PRO A 115 -4.69 -19.55 2.87
C PRO A 115 -5.62 -19.26 1.69
N LEU A 116 -5.18 -19.60 0.47
CA LEU A 116 -5.98 -19.51 -0.75
C LEU A 116 -5.88 -20.82 -1.53
N ALA A 117 -7.01 -21.45 -1.83
CA ALA A 117 -7.08 -22.52 -2.81
C ALA A 117 -8.13 -22.20 -3.88
N VAL A 118 -7.73 -22.38 -5.14
CA VAL A 118 -8.58 -22.21 -6.31
C VAL A 118 -8.71 -23.57 -6.98
N SER A 119 -9.93 -24.06 -7.12
CA SER A 119 -10.24 -25.28 -7.84
C SER A 119 -10.99 -24.96 -9.12
N VAL A 120 -10.52 -25.49 -10.25
CA VAL A 120 -11.14 -25.35 -11.56
C VAL A 120 -11.64 -26.74 -11.99
N ASP A 121 -12.96 -26.87 -12.15
CA ASP A 121 -13.60 -28.04 -12.72
C ASP A 121 -13.89 -27.80 -14.20
N ASP A 122 -13.31 -28.63 -15.07
CA ASP A 122 -13.68 -28.70 -16.48
C ASP A 122 -14.90 -29.60 -16.65
N LEU A 123 -16.02 -28.98 -17.07
CA LEU A 123 -17.33 -29.60 -17.22
C LEU A 123 -17.66 -29.95 -18.69
N GLU A 124 -16.67 -29.94 -19.59
CA GLU A 124 -16.80 -30.07 -21.06
C GLU A 124 -17.51 -28.89 -21.74
N THR A 125 -18.60 -28.38 -21.16
CA THR A 125 -19.36 -27.22 -21.68
C THR A 125 -18.91 -25.88 -21.07
N GLY A 126 -17.95 -25.90 -20.15
CA GLY A 126 -17.43 -24.72 -19.47
C GLY A 126 -16.59 -25.08 -18.25
N PHE A 127 -16.21 -24.05 -17.48
CA PHE A 127 -15.44 -24.20 -16.25
C PHE A 127 -16.26 -23.76 -15.03
N ALA A 128 -16.16 -24.51 -13.93
CA ALA A 128 -16.60 -24.03 -12.62
C ALA A 128 -15.37 -23.71 -11.76
N ILE A 129 -15.33 -22.49 -11.21
CA ILE A 129 -14.25 -22.01 -10.35
C ILE A 129 -14.76 -21.94 -8.91
N THR A 130 -14.07 -22.62 -8.00
CA THR A 130 -14.36 -22.58 -6.56
C THR A 130 -13.15 -21.99 -5.83
N THR A 131 -13.39 -21.03 -4.94
CA THR A 131 -12.36 -20.40 -4.10
C THR A 131 -12.58 -20.74 -2.63
N ASP A 132 -11.56 -21.32 -2.02
CA ASP A 132 -11.47 -21.49 -0.57
C ASP A 132 -10.46 -20.47 -0.03
N VAL A 133 -10.95 -19.53 0.76
CA VAL A 133 -10.13 -18.43 1.28
C VAL A 133 -10.26 -18.37 2.79
N VAL A 134 -9.13 -18.24 3.48
CA VAL A 134 -9.09 -18.06 4.93
C VAL A 134 -9.56 -16.65 5.29
N ALA A 135 -10.49 -16.56 6.24
CA ALA A 135 -10.97 -15.29 6.79
C ALA A 135 -9.79 -14.44 7.31
N PRO A 136 -9.85 -13.10 7.17
CA PRO A 136 -11.02 -12.28 6.89
C PRO A 136 -11.30 -12.00 5.41
N GLU A 137 -10.55 -12.61 4.49
CA GLU A 137 -10.64 -12.30 3.06
C GLU A 137 -11.95 -12.80 2.44
N ASP A 138 -12.46 -12.08 1.43
CA ASP A 138 -13.72 -12.40 0.75
C ASP A 138 -13.51 -13.37 -0.42
N PRO A 139 -14.03 -14.62 -0.35
CA PRO A 139 -13.93 -15.58 -1.45
C PRO A 139 -14.66 -15.11 -2.72
N HIS A 140 -15.73 -14.30 -2.61
CA HIS A 140 -16.46 -13.79 -3.77
C HIS A 140 -15.65 -12.79 -4.56
N LEU A 141 -14.92 -11.90 -3.86
CA LEU A 141 -13.99 -10.97 -4.50
C LEU A 141 -12.93 -11.75 -5.30
N VAL A 142 -12.31 -12.77 -4.70
CA VAL A 142 -11.31 -13.59 -5.41
C VAL A 142 -11.91 -14.26 -6.66
N CYS A 143 -13.13 -14.81 -6.55
CA CYS A 143 -13.83 -15.35 -7.72
C CYS A 143 -14.05 -14.30 -8.81
N GLN A 144 -14.49 -13.09 -8.45
CA GLN A 144 -14.71 -12.01 -9.43
C GLN A 144 -13.41 -11.61 -10.13
N LEU A 145 -12.30 -11.48 -9.37
CA LEU A 145 -10.99 -11.18 -9.94
C LEU A 145 -10.53 -12.27 -10.93
N LEU A 146 -10.74 -13.55 -10.57
CA LEU A 146 -10.41 -14.68 -11.43
C LEU A 146 -11.26 -14.70 -12.71
N HIS A 147 -12.56 -14.42 -12.60
CA HIS A 147 -13.42 -14.31 -13.79
C HIS A 147 -12.94 -13.18 -14.71
N THR A 148 -12.75 -11.97 -14.17
CA THR A 148 -12.32 -10.83 -14.99
C THR A 148 -10.97 -11.07 -15.66
N VAL A 149 -9.98 -11.63 -14.95
CA VAL A 149 -8.68 -11.90 -15.57
C VAL A 149 -8.77 -13.02 -16.62
N ILE A 150 -9.59 -14.06 -16.41
CA ILE A 150 -9.76 -15.15 -17.40
C ILE A 150 -10.45 -14.63 -18.66
N ASP A 151 -11.50 -13.82 -18.52
CA ASP A 151 -12.21 -13.22 -19.65
C ASP A 151 -11.24 -12.34 -20.46
N ASN A 152 -10.54 -11.42 -19.79
CA ASN A 152 -9.56 -10.53 -20.45
C ASN A 152 -8.40 -11.31 -21.07
N LEU A 153 -7.87 -12.35 -20.42
CA LEU A 153 -6.82 -13.19 -21.01
C LEU A 153 -7.31 -13.92 -22.27
N THR A 154 -8.55 -14.39 -22.26
CA THR A 154 -9.16 -15.09 -23.40
C THR A 154 -9.35 -14.13 -24.58
N GLU A 155 -9.88 -12.94 -24.33
CA GLU A 155 -10.04 -11.89 -25.35
C GLU A 155 -8.69 -11.51 -25.98
N GLU A 156 -7.65 -11.30 -25.17
CA GLU A 156 -6.30 -10.96 -25.67
C GLU A 156 -5.68 -12.11 -26.51
N LEU A 157 -5.91 -13.37 -26.10
CA LEU A 157 -5.46 -14.55 -26.85
C LEU A 157 -6.20 -14.71 -28.19
N GLU A 158 -7.52 -14.50 -28.21
CA GLU A 158 -8.34 -14.56 -29.43
C GLU A 158 -8.00 -13.43 -30.40
N ALA A 159 -7.74 -12.22 -29.89
CA ALA A 159 -7.28 -11.09 -30.68
C ALA A 159 -5.86 -11.28 -31.25
N GLY A 160 -5.08 -12.21 -30.69
CA GLY A 160 -3.68 -12.44 -31.07
C GLY A 160 -2.77 -11.24 -30.77
N SER A 161 -3.14 -10.42 -29.80
CA SER A 161 -2.39 -9.24 -29.41
C SER A 161 -1.08 -9.65 -28.71
N ARG A 162 -0.11 -8.72 -28.67
CA ARG A 162 1.09 -8.87 -27.85
C ARG A 162 1.01 -8.01 -26.59
N THR A 163 -0.18 -7.99 -25.97
CA THR A 163 -0.42 -7.23 -24.74
C THR A 163 0.49 -7.74 -23.62
N PRO A 164 1.24 -6.86 -22.93
CA PRO A 164 2.02 -7.25 -21.76
C PRO A 164 1.11 -7.87 -20.69
N LEU A 165 1.52 -8.98 -20.07
CA LEU A 165 0.68 -9.67 -19.07
C LEU A 165 0.26 -8.75 -17.92
N ARG A 166 1.15 -7.84 -17.50
CA ARG A 166 0.86 -6.85 -16.44
C ARG A 166 -0.21 -5.81 -16.81
N ALA A 167 -0.54 -5.68 -18.08
CA ALA A 167 -1.55 -4.74 -18.56
C ALA A 167 -2.95 -5.36 -18.61
N VAL A 168 -3.06 -6.67 -18.38
CA VAL A 168 -4.35 -7.35 -18.30
C VAL A 168 -5.07 -6.89 -17.03
N GLU A 169 -6.25 -6.29 -17.20
CA GLU A 169 -7.06 -5.83 -16.08
C GLU A 169 -7.58 -7.02 -15.27
N VAL A 170 -7.48 -6.94 -13.94
CA VAL A 170 -7.92 -7.99 -13.01
C VAL A 170 -9.17 -7.56 -12.25
N LEU A 171 -9.41 -6.25 -12.12
CA LEU A 171 -10.59 -5.71 -11.48
C LEU A 171 -11.76 -5.67 -12.46
N ALA A 172 -12.90 -6.19 -12.04
CA ALA A 172 -14.16 -5.98 -12.75
C ALA A 172 -14.43 -4.47 -12.91
N PRO A 173 -15.15 -4.04 -13.97
CA PRO A 173 -15.43 -2.63 -14.22
C PRO A 173 -16.01 -1.89 -13.00
N SER A 174 -16.94 -2.51 -12.27
CA SER A 174 -17.53 -1.95 -11.04
C SER A 174 -16.53 -1.83 -9.88
N GLY A 175 -15.62 -2.79 -9.73
CA GLY A 175 -14.55 -2.72 -8.75
C GLY A 175 -13.57 -1.60 -9.06
N ARG A 176 -13.24 -1.42 -10.35
CA ARG A 176 -12.39 -0.32 -10.82
C ARG A 176 -13.06 1.04 -10.62
N GLU A 177 -14.34 1.18 -10.96
CA GLU A 177 -15.12 2.41 -10.73
C GLU A 177 -15.18 2.76 -9.25
N ARG A 178 -15.41 1.78 -8.37
CA ARG A 178 -15.39 1.99 -6.93
C ARG A 178 -14.06 2.55 -6.42
N VAL A 179 -12.95 1.94 -6.83
CA VAL A 179 -11.61 2.33 -6.36
C VAL A 179 -11.17 3.67 -6.95
N LEU A 180 -11.44 3.91 -8.23
CA LEU A 180 -10.94 5.10 -8.93
C LEU A 180 -11.86 6.31 -8.80
N VAL A 181 -13.18 6.10 -8.71
CA VAL A 181 -14.19 7.16 -8.72
C VAL A 181 -14.88 7.25 -7.37
N GLU A 182 -15.63 6.22 -6.94
CA GLU A 182 -16.49 6.34 -5.75
C GLU A 182 -15.71 6.70 -4.48
N TRP A 183 -14.55 6.07 -4.26
CA TRP A 183 -13.70 6.35 -3.09
C TRP A 183 -12.88 7.63 -3.22
N ASN A 184 -12.67 8.15 -4.43
CA ASN A 184 -11.91 9.38 -4.69
C ASN A 184 -12.81 10.57 -5.03
N ASP A 185 -14.14 10.46 -4.91
CA ASP A 185 -15.09 11.56 -5.05
C ASP A 185 -15.03 12.50 -3.83
N THR A 186 -13.84 13.08 -3.66
CA THR A 186 -13.48 13.99 -2.57
C THR A 186 -13.37 15.44 -3.06
N GLU A 187 -13.73 15.71 -4.31
CA GLU A 187 -13.69 17.06 -4.87
C GLU A 187 -14.67 17.96 -4.12
N ARG A 188 -14.13 19.04 -3.55
CA ARG A 188 -14.90 20.06 -2.83
C ARG A 188 -14.34 21.41 -3.19
N ALA A 189 -15.23 22.35 -3.54
CA ALA A 189 -14.84 23.74 -3.71
C ALA A 189 -14.32 24.29 -2.38
N VAL A 190 -13.07 24.71 -2.36
CA VAL A 190 -12.40 25.35 -1.21
C VAL A 190 -12.04 26.79 -1.58
N SER A 191 -12.01 27.68 -0.58
CA SER A 191 -11.61 29.07 -0.81
C SER A 191 -10.14 29.16 -1.22
N GLU A 192 -9.81 30.06 -2.15
CA GLU A 192 -8.43 30.39 -2.52
C GLU A 192 -7.74 31.30 -1.48
N GLU A 193 -8.46 31.72 -0.44
CA GLU A 193 -7.91 32.52 0.65
C GLU A 193 -6.79 31.77 1.40
N THR A 194 -5.68 32.48 1.66
CA THR A 194 -4.61 31.94 2.49
C THR A 194 -5.05 31.86 3.96
N VAL A 195 -4.39 30.99 4.73
CA VAL A 195 -4.57 30.92 6.20
C VAL A 195 -4.36 32.29 6.84
N VAL A 196 -3.40 33.08 6.34
CA VAL A 196 -3.15 34.47 6.81
C VAL A 196 -4.34 35.37 6.50
N GLY A 197 -4.91 35.31 5.29
CA GLY A 197 -6.09 36.09 4.92
C GLY A 197 -7.31 35.75 5.78
N LEU A 198 -7.57 34.46 6.00
CA LEU A 198 -8.63 34.00 6.90
C LEU A 198 -8.43 34.48 8.34
N PHE A 199 -7.20 34.43 8.83
CA PHE A 199 -6.83 34.95 10.15
C PHE A 199 -7.06 36.46 10.26
N GLU A 200 -6.58 37.26 9.29
CA GLU A 200 -6.73 38.71 9.31
C GLU A 200 -8.19 39.16 9.21
N ARG A 201 -9.03 38.43 8.46
CA ARG A 201 -10.48 38.65 8.47
C ARG A 201 -11.09 38.46 9.85
N ARG A 202 -10.63 37.46 10.62
CA ARG A 202 -11.08 37.26 11.99
C ARG A 202 -10.63 38.41 12.90
N VAL A 203 -9.40 38.91 12.71
CA VAL A 203 -8.87 40.08 13.44
C VAL A 203 -9.72 41.33 13.20
N VAL A 204 -10.14 41.59 11.94
CA VAL A 204 -11.00 42.73 11.62
C VAL A 204 -12.40 42.57 12.22
N ARG A 205 -12.95 41.35 12.17
CA ARG A 205 -14.31 41.07 12.67
C ARG A 205 -14.43 41.19 14.18
N ASP A 206 -13.46 40.67 14.93
CA ASP A 206 -13.51 40.59 16.38
C ASP A 206 -12.10 40.61 16.98
N PRO A 207 -11.47 41.80 17.06
CA PRO A 207 -10.09 41.92 17.51
C PRO A 207 -9.91 41.59 19.00
N GLY A 208 -10.97 41.72 19.81
CA GLY A 208 -10.94 41.50 21.26
C GLY A 208 -11.14 40.04 21.68
N ALA A 209 -11.62 39.17 20.78
CA ALA A 209 -11.73 37.75 21.09
C ALA A 209 -10.36 37.11 21.38
N VAL A 210 -10.33 36.20 22.36
CA VAL A 210 -9.16 35.40 22.68
C VAL A 210 -8.82 34.49 21.49
N ALA A 211 -7.58 34.58 21.00
CA ALA A 211 -7.06 33.76 19.90
C ALA A 211 -6.21 32.58 20.42
N VAL A 212 -5.37 32.83 21.42
CA VAL A 212 -4.47 31.83 22.02
C VAL A 212 -4.51 32.00 23.52
N GLU A 213 -4.51 30.90 24.28
CA GLU A 213 -4.44 30.91 25.73
C GLU A 213 -3.33 29.98 26.22
N GLN A 214 -2.53 30.45 27.17
CA GLN A 214 -1.51 29.66 27.83
C GLN A 214 -1.55 29.94 29.34
N GLY A 215 -1.75 28.90 30.15
CA GLY A 215 -1.71 29.01 31.60
C GLY A 215 -2.73 30.01 32.19
N GLY A 216 -3.91 30.16 31.58
CA GLY A 216 -4.95 31.09 32.02
C GLY A 216 -4.77 32.53 31.53
N VAL A 217 -3.71 32.83 30.77
CA VAL A 217 -3.48 34.14 30.15
C VAL A 217 -3.82 34.03 28.66
N GLY A 218 -4.86 34.76 28.24
CA GLY A 218 -5.31 34.85 26.86
C GLY A 218 -4.64 36.01 26.12
N VAL A 219 -4.32 35.78 24.84
CA VAL A 219 -3.91 36.81 23.88
C VAL A 219 -4.99 36.91 22.82
N SER A 220 -5.47 38.14 22.59
CA SER A 220 -6.54 38.42 21.65
C SER A 220 -6.07 38.33 20.19
N TYR A 221 -7.02 38.20 19.25
CA TYR A 221 -6.72 38.25 17.81
C TYR A 221 -5.98 39.53 17.42
N GLY A 222 -6.39 40.68 17.94
CA GLY A 222 -5.74 41.96 17.68
C GLY A 222 -4.30 42.02 18.17
N GLU A 223 -4.04 41.57 19.40
CA GLU A 223 -2.70 41.53 19.98
C GLU A 223 -1.79 40.54 19.26
N LEU A 224 -2.29 39.33 18.96
CA LEU A 224 -1.56 38.30 18.26
C LEU A 224 -1.16 38.78 16.86
N ASN A 225 -2.09 39.40 16.13
CA ASN A 225 -1.83 39.96 14.80
C ASN A 225 -0.80 41.09 14.87
N ALA A 226 -0.86 41.96 15.88
CA ALA A 226 0.10 43.05 16.05
C ALA A 226 1.52 42.51 16.28
N ARG A 227 1.69 41.53 17.16
CA ARG A 227 2.99 40.86 17.43
C ARG A 227 3.52 40.16 16.16
N ALA A 228 2.67 39.36 15.51
CA ALA A 228 3.04 38.67 14.28
C ALA A 228 3.43 39.63 13.15
N ASN A 229 2.72 40.76 13.00
CA ASN A 229 3.05 41.79 12.00
C ASN A 229 4.37 42.50 12.29
N ARG A 230 4.74 42.69 13.57
CA ARG A 230 6.04 43.29 13.92
C ARG A 230 7.17 42.32 13.59
N LEU A 231 7.07 41.06 14.02
CA LEU A 231 8.07 40.04 13.69
C LEU A 231 8.15 39.79 12.17
N ALA A 232 7.02 39.75 11.45
CA ALA A 232 7.02 39.59 10.00
C ALA A 232 7.81 40.68 9.28
N ARG A 233 7.69 41.95 9.71
CA ARG A 233 8.47 43.05 9.14
C ARG A 233 9.97 42.90 9.41
N VAL A 234 10.35 42.39 10.58
CA VAL A 234 11.76 42.07 10.88
C VAL A 234 12.25 40.97 9.94
N LEU A 235 11.49 39.90 9.77
CA LEU A 235 11.83 38.80 8.86
C LEU A 235 11.97 39.28 7.40
N VAL A 236 11.05 40.14 6.93
CA VAL A 236 11.16 40.76 5.60
C VAL A 236 12.42 41.62 5.48
N GLY A 237 12.77 42.37 6.54
CA GLY A 237 14.02 43.14 6.59
C GLY A 237 15.28 42.26 6.52
N GLU A 238 15.22 41.03 7.03
CA GLU A 238 16.28 40.00 6.93
C GLU A 238 16.21 39.21 5.60
N GLY A 239 15.35 39.61 4.67
CA GLY A 239 15.25 39.03 3.32
C GLY A 239 14.35 37.80 3.21
N VAL A 240 13.47 37.55 4.18
CA VAL A 240 12.44 36.50 4.07
C VAL A 240 11.34 36.96 3.12
N GLY A 241 11.00 36.09 2.16
CA GLY A 241 9.95 36.28 1.18
C GLY A 241 9.37 34.95 0.70
N ALA A 242 8.72 34.96 -0.47
CA ALA A 242 8.25 33.74 -1.11
C ALA A 242 9.38 32.71 -1.28
N GLU A 243 9.04 31.43 -1.12
CA GLU A 243 9.97 30.29 -1.25
C GLU A 243 11.16 30.30 -0.27
N CYS A 244 11.18 31.21 0.71
CA CYS A 244 12.19 31.21 1.76
C CYS A 244 11.79 30.28 2.90
N VAL A 245 12.76 29.52 3.42
CA VAL A 245 12.56 28.67 4.59
C VAL A 245 13.18 29.32 5.84
N VAL A 246 12.38 29.45 6.89
CA VAL A 246 12.79 30.01 8.19
C VAL A 246 12.76 28.90 9.23
N ALA A 247 13.89 28.64 9.91
CA ALA A 247 13.88 27.70 11.03
C ALA A 247 13.19 28.33 12.25
N VAL A 248 12.33 27.58 12.93
CA VAL A 248 11.68 28.05 14.17
C VAL A 248 12.04 27.07 15.29
N SER A 249 12.83 27.55 16.24
CA SER A 249 13.32 26.81 17.41
C SER A 249 12.81 27.45 18.69
N LEU A 250 11.54 27.20 19.01
CA LEU A 250 10.85 27.71 20.19
C LEU A 250 10.10 26.57 20.89
N GLU A 251 10.07 26.61 22.23
CA GLU A 251 9.18 25.74 22.99
C GLU A 251 7.71 26.16 22.82
N ARG A 252 6.79 25.27 23.25
CA ARG A 252 5.35 25.53 23.19
C ARG A 252 5.00 26.78 23.99
N SER A 253 4.64 27.85 23.28
CA SER A 253 4.34 29.16 23.84
C SER A 253 3.46 29.99 22.91
N VAL A 254 2.93 31.11 23.40
CA VAL A 254 2.30 32.12 22.52
C VAL A 254 3.29 32.62 21.46
N ASP A 255 4.57 32.77 21.82
CA ASP A 255 5.61 33.26 20.93
C ASP A 255 5.91 32.30 19.78
N LEU A 256 5.75 30.98 19.99
CA LEU A 256 5.75 30.00 18.89
C LEU A 256 4.65 30.33 17.88
N VAL A 257 3.41 30.56 18.32
CA VAL A 257 2.29 30.90 17.41
C VAL A 257 2.56 32.23 16.69
N VAL A 258 3.11 33.23 17.39
CA VAL A 258 3.54 34.51 16.80
C VAL A 258 4.58 34.26 15.70
N ALA A 259 5.59 33.42 15.94
CA ALA A 259 6.63 33.09 14.98
C ALA A 259 6.07 32.40 13.73
N LEU A 260 5.19 31.41 13.88
CA LEU A 260 4.59 30.71 12.73
C LEU A 260 3.77 31.68 11.86
N LEU A 261 2.92 32.50 12.48
CA LEU A 261 2.13 33.50 11.77
C LEU A 261 3.03 34.56 11.10
N ALA A 262 4.10 34.99 11.77
CA ALA A 262 5.02 35.98 11.23
C ALA A 262 5.78 35.45 10.00
N VAL A 263 6.21 34.19 10.01
CA VAL A 263 6.86 33.55 8.86
C VAL A 263 5.90 33.49 7.67
N TRP A 264 4.66 33.05 7.87
CA TRP A 264 3.65 33.04 6.81
C TRP A 264 3.32 34.44 6.30
N LYS A 265 3.20 35.43 7.19
CA LYS A 265 2.97 36.85 6.81
C LYS A 265 4.14 37.46 6.04
N ALA A 266 5.37 37.01 6.29
CA ALA A 266 6.55 37.37 5.50
C ALA A 266 6.58 36.64 4.14
N GLY A 267 5.66 35.69 3.89
CA GLY A 267 5.60 34.88 2.67
C GLY A 267 6.47 33.62 2.68
N GLY A 268 7.14 33.33 3.81
CA GLY A 268 8.01 32.17 3.95
C GLY A 268 7.30 30.91 4.43
N ALA A 269 7.99 29.79 4.32
CA ALA A 269 7.67 28.53 4.99
C ALA A 269 8.53 28.39 6.26
N TYR A 270 7.98 27.80 7.32
CA TYR A 270 8.78 27.49 8.50
C TYR A 270 9.20 26.03 8.50
N VAL A 271 10.37 25.75 9.08
CA VAL A 271 10.78 24.40 9.48
C VAL A 271 10.91 24.35 10.99
N PRO A 272 10.15 23.50 11.70
CA PRO A 272 10.27 23.37 13.15
C PRO A 272 11.58 22.66 13.49
N VAL A 273 12.35 23.24 14.40
CA VAL A 273 13.57 22.63 14.95
C VAL A 273 13.39 22.49 16.45
N ASP A 274 13.47 21.27 16.95
CA ASP A 274 13.34 21.02 18.39
C ASP A 274 14.61 21.50 19.12
N PRO A 275 14.49 22.38 20.13
CA PRO A 275 15.62 22.84 20.92
C PRO A 275 16.42 21.70 21.59
N GLY A 276 15.79 20.55 21.85
CA GLY A 276 16.40 19.37 22.46
C GLY A 276 17.18 18.47 21.49
N TRP A 277 17.20 18.77 20.19
CA TRP A 277 17.94 17.95 19.23
C TRP A 277 19.46 18.04 19.39
N PRO A 278 20.20 16.95 19.15
CA PRO A 278 21.65 16.98 19.05
C PRO A 278 22.14 17.92 17.94
N ALA A 279 23.30 18.55 18.15
CA ALA A 279 23.89 19.52 17.22
C ALA A 279 23.98 19.01 15.78
N ALA A 280 24.39 17.75 15.60
CA ALA A 280 24.51 17.13 14.28
C ALA A 280 23.16 17.11 13.52
N ARG A 281 22.04 16.84 14.21
CA ARG A 281 20.71 16.83 13.58
C ARG A 281 20.27 18.24 13.20
N VAL A 282 20.52 19.23 14.07
CA VAL A 282 20.23 20.64 13.77
C VAL A 282 20.98 21.08 12.52
N GLY A 283 22.29 20.79 12.44
CA GLY A 283 23.11 21.18 11.29
C GLY A 283 22.64 20.57 9.97
N VAL A 284 22.27 19.28 9.99
CA VAL A 284 21.69 18.61 8.81
C VAL A 284 20.40 19.30 8.36
N VAL A 285 19.47 19.58 9.27
CA VAL A 285 18.18 20.21 8.91
C VAL A 285 18.39 21.63 8.39
N LEU A 286 19.23 22.43 9.03
CA LEU A 286 19.53 23.80 8.56
C LEU A 286 20.18 23.78 7.17
N GLY A 287 21.11 22.85 6.93
CA GLY A 287 21.81 22.68 5.67
C GLY A 287 20.89 22.20 4.53
N ASP A 288 20.17 21.10 4.74
CA ASP A 288 19.30 20.48 3.73
C ASP A 288 18.15 21.42 3.33
N CYS A 289 17.63 22.21 4.29
CA CYS A 289 16.57 23.18 4.02
C CYS A 289 17.08 24.53 3.51
N GLY A 290 18.40 24.73 3.37
CA GLY A 290 18.98 26.00 2.90
C GLY A 290 18.59 27.21 3.76
N VAL A 291 18.44 27.01 5.07
CA VAL A 291 17.93 28.03 5.98
C VAL A 291 18.92 29.21 6.05
N ARG A 292 18.42 30.43 5.87
CA ARG A 292 19.23 31.66 6.04
C ARG A 292 18.83 32.49 7.26
N VAL A 293 17.58 32.36 7.69
CA VAL A 293 17.03 33.08 8.85
C VAL A 293 16.38 32.06 9.79
N ALA A 294 16.57 32.24 11.09
CA ALA A 294 15.97 31.43 12.13
C ALA A 294 15.28 32.31 13.17
N VAL A 295 14.25 31.78 13.82
CA VAL A 295 13.54 32.39 14.94
C VAL A 295 13.74 31.51 16.17
N ALA A 296 14.24 32.10 17.26
CA ALA A 296 14.47 31.41 18.52
C ALA A 296 14.25 32.34 19.70
N ASP A 297 14.23 31.81 20.93
CA ASP A 297 14.13 32.64 22.15
C ASP A 297 15.37 33.55 22.27
N VAL A 298 15.21 34.78 22.76
CA VAL A 298 16.32 35.73 23.00
C VAL A 298 17.41 35.11 23.90
N GLY A 299 17.06 34.19 24.80
CA GLY A 299 18.01 33.43 25.63
C GLY A 299 18.69 32.25 24.94
N SER A 300 18.17 31.78 23.81
CA SER A 300 18.63 30.56 23.10
C SER A 300 19.88 30.77 22.24
N GLY A 301 20.37 32.01 22.10
CA GLY A 301 21.63 32.31 21.40
C GLY A 301 22.86 31.56 21.94
N GLY A 302 22.82 31.09 23.19
CA GLY A 302 23.86 30.25 23.82
C GLY A 302 23.61 28.74 23.78
N GLY A 303 22.42 28.30 23.34
CA GLY A 303 22.03 26.89 23.28
C GLY A 303 22.64 26.14 22.10
N VAL A 304 22.40 24.82 22.02
CA VAL A 304 22.87 23.97 20.91
C VAL A 304 22.43 24.55 19.56
N PHE A 305 21.18 24.99 19.45
CA PHE A 305 20.64 25.59 18.24
C PHE A 305 21.38 26.87 17.82
N GLY A 306 21.54 27.84 18.73
CA GLY A 306 22.19 29.11 18.44
C GLY A 306 23.63 28.95 17.96
N ARG A 307 24.38 28.00 18.57
CA ARG A 307 25.74 27.67 18.15
C ARG A 307 25.79 27.11 16.74
N VAL A 308 24.98 26.09 16.45
CA VAL A 308 24.95 25.44 15.13
C VAL A 308 24.43 26.40 14.05
N ALA A 309 23.43 27.23 14.36
CA ALA A 309 22.96 28.28 13.47
C ALA A 309 24.08 29.26 13.11
N GLY A 310 24.88 29.68 14.09
CA GLY A 310 26.07 30.52 13.86
C GLY A 310 27.13 29.83 12.98
N GLU A 311 27.42 28.56 13.23
CA GLU A 311 28.35 27.74 12.42
C GLU A 311 27.87 27.60 10.96
N CYS A 312 26.56 27.51 10.74
CA CYS A 312 25.93 27.44 9.42
C CYS A 312 25.70 28.82 8.76
N GLY A 313 26.09 29.93 9.40
CA GLY A 313 25.86 31.28 8.87
C GLY A 313 24.39 31.72 8.87
N VAL A 314 23.54 31.07 9.67
CA VAL A 314 22.11 31.37 9.80
C VAL A 314 21.90 32.56 10.72
N ARG A 315 21.15 33.56 10.26
CA ARG A 315 20.79 34.73 11.05
C ARG A 315 19.67 34.40 12.03
N VAL A 316 19.95 34.48 13.33
CA VAL A 316 18.94 34.23 14.38
C VAL A 316 18.25 35.53 14.81
N VAL A 317 16.93 35.54 14.70
CA VAL A 317 16.00 36.59 15.17
C VAL A 317 15.37 36.11 16.50
N GLY A 318 15.58 36.89 17.57
CA GLY A 318 15.06 36.58 18.89
C GLY A 318 13.58 36.93 19.06
N VAL A 319 12.81 36.10 19.76
CA VAL A 319 11.44 36.40 20.22
C VAL A 319 11.42 36.50 21.74
N GLY A 320 10.89 37.61 22.27
CA GLY A 320 10.84 37.93 23.70
C GLY A 320 10.13 39.26 23.99
N ALA A 321 9.79 39.51 25.25
CA ALA A 321 8.86 40.55 25.74
C ALA A 321 9.09 41.96 25.14
N GLY A 322 8.48 42.25 24.00
CA GLY A 322 8.59 43.56 23.33
C GLY A 322 8.44 43.54 21.81
N VAL A 323 8.52 42.36 21.15
CA VAL A 323 8.16 42.22 19.73
C VAL A 323 6.67 41.97 19.54
#